data_AF-A0A7X9MW46-F1
#
_entry.id   AF-A0A7X9MW46-F1
#
_cell.length_a   1.000
_cell.length_b   1.000
_cell.length_c   1.000
_cell.angle_alpha   90.00
_cell.angle_beta   90.00
_cell.angle_gamma   90.00
#
_symmetry.space_group_name_H-M   'P 1'
#
loop_
_entity.id
_entity.type
_entity.pdbx_description
1 polymer ?
#
loop_
_entity_poly.entity_id
_entity_poly.type
_entity_poly.pdbx_seq_one_letter_code
_entity_poly.pdbx_strand_id
1 'polypeptide(L)'
;MANNRGGNRLKYQVEQAIKRINYIGKSKKELRQNETETGIHSITQVKHTLSVGQNFAEWIKERGVKDLYQLKRSDYRDYISHMQEKGVSNGHLINIETNLRLLQKGMHNISVDKGFEGREWIPKTRLIDTATREKPQDRSYSAEEIKGFREKLSTNTKVGADLQQAFGLRLREVANSKVAHIVEKDGKLFWKASEDKLALNTAQGVTKAGRGRISPCRPEFEARVRELIQGKEKDAFLSPVRYNTLKSAYNRAGIKGSHSFRHTYAREMLKSELQQRGIETAGREVIQRMLENRAAGYRKDHTITKNERPLYREVVQVMDKVQEYLGHGEGRIDLAEVYLKGV
;
A
#
# COMPACT_ATOMS: atom_id res chain seq x y z
N MET A 1 11.17 -50.84 -14.28
CA MET A 1 10.98 -49.56 -14.99
C MET A 1 10.99 -48.43 -13.97
N ALA A 2 11.98 -47.54 -14.03
CA ALA A 2 12.12 -46.44 -13.08
C ALA A 2 11.11 -45.32 -13.41
N ASN A 3 10.21 -45.03 -12.48
CA ASN A 3 9.30 -43.89 -12.60
C ASN A 3 10.10 -42.58 -12.55
N ASN A 4 10.27 -41.95 -13.72
CA ASN A 4 10.81 -40.60 -13.88
C ASN A 4 9.87 -39.58 -13.20
N ARG A 5 9.99 -39.42 -11.87
CA ARG A 5 9.44 -38.26 -11.14
C ARG A 5 10.38 -37.06 -11.32
N GLY A 6 10.60 -36.66 -12.56
CA GLY A 6 11.44 -35.52 -12.92
C GLY A 6 10.73 -34.18 -12.70
N GLY A 7 10.44 -33.82 -11.45
CA GLY A 7 9.96 -32.48 -11.12
C GLY A 7 10.99 -31.42 -11.55
N ASN A 8 10.53 -30.22 -11.93
CA ASN A 8 11.43 -29.12 -12.30
C ASN A 8 12.26 -28.70 -11.07
N ARG A 9 13.49 -29.24 -10.95
CA ARG A 9 14.42 -29.06 -9.83
C ARG A 9 14.56 -27.60 -9.40
N LEU A 10 14.66 -26.67 -10.36
CA LEU A 10 14.83 -25.26 -10.07
C LEU A 10 13.58 -24.65 -9.43
N LYS A 11 12.38 -24.97 -9.95
CA LYS A 11 11.11 -24.52 -9.34
C LYS A 11 10.97 -25.04 -7.91
N TYR A 12 11.36 -26.29 -7.66
CA TYR A 12 11.41 -26.84 -6.30
C TYR A 12 12.39 -26.08 -5.39
N GLN A 13 13.59 -25.75 -5.88
CA GLN A 13 14.57 -24.96 -5.11
C GLN A 13 14.04 -23.55 -4.78
N VAL A 14 13.32 -22.89 -5.69
CA VAL A 14 12.63 -21.62 -5.41
C VAL A 14 11.63 -21.78 -4.26
N GLU A 15 10.78 -22.81 -4.31
CA GLU A 15 9.76 -23.06 -3.28
C GLU A 15 10.38 -23.30 -1.90
N GLN A 16 11.43 -24.13 -1.84
CA GLN A 16 12.12 -24.42 -0.58
C GLN A 16 12.77 -23.16 -0.01
N ALA A 17 13.45 -22.37 -0.83
CA ALA A 17 14.05 -21.10 -0.41
C ALA A 17 13.00 -20.15 0.18
N ILE A 18 11.84 -20.00 -0.48
CA ILE A 18 10.78 -19.10 -0.01
C ILE A 18 10.12 -19.61 1.27
N LYS A 19 9.90 -20.92 1.40
CA LYS A 19 9.39 -21.53 2.65
C LYS A 19 10.31 -21.24 3.82
N ARG A 20 11.63 -21.27 3.62
CA ARG A 20 12.62 -21.02 4.67
C ARG A 20 12.53 -19.62 5.28
N ILE A 21 12.07 -18.64 4.50
CA ILE A 21 11.89 -17.26 4.94
C ILE A 21 10.41 -16.86 5.07
N ASN A 22 9.51 -17.83 5.24
CA ASN A 22 8.10 -17.57 5.49
C ASN A 22 7.85 -17.35 6.99
N TYR A 23 7.51 -16.12 7.35
CA TYR A 23 7.23 -15.65 8.71
C TYR A 23 5.78 -15.12 8.84
N ILE A 24 4.85 -15.61 8.01
CA ILE A 24 3.43 -15.29 8.17
C ILE A 24 2.98 -15.70 9.58
N GLY A 25 2.24 -14.81 10.26
CA GLY A 25 1.81 -14.99 11.65
C GLY A 25 2.83 -14.49 12.70
N LYS A 26 4.08 -14.23 12.32
CA LYS A 26 5.11 -13.68 13.21
C LYS A 26 5.24 -12.17 13.07
N SER A 27 5.41 -11.45 14.18
CA SER A 27 5.53 -10.00 14.18
C SER A 27 6.91 -9.53 13.69
N LYS A 28 6.94 -8.59 12.74
CA LYS A 28 8.18 -7.91 12.33
C LYS A 28 8.82 -7.12 13.46
N LYS A 29 8.04 -6.67 14.45
CA LYS A 29 8.57 -5.92 15.60
C LYS A 29 9.35 -6.87 16.51
N GLU A 30 8.74 -8.00 16.84
CA GLU A 30 9.32 -9.04 17.68
C GLU A 30 10.62 -9.60 17.08
N LEU A 31 10.63 -9.95 15.78
CA LEU A 31 11.86 -10.41 15.13
C LEU A 31 12.99 -9.38 15.18
N ARG A 32 12.68 -8.09 15.06
CA ARG A 32 13.69 -7.02 15.17
C ARG A 32 14.21 -6.83 16.59
N GLN A 33 13.35 -7.01 17.59
CA GLN A 33 13.74 -6.95 19.00
C GLN A 33 14.66 -8.12 19.37
N ASN A 34 14.48 -9.26 18.72
CA ASN A 34 15.29 -10.47 18.91
C ASN A 34 16.49 -10.55 17.94
N GLU A 35 16.87 -9.42 17.32
CA GLU A 35 17.96 -9.32 16.32
C GLU A 35 17.92 -10.38 15.20
N THR A 36 16.72 -10.91 14.94
CA THR A 36 16.53 -11.98 13.97
C THR A 36 16.25 -11.39 12.60
N GLU A 37 16.97 -11.91 11.61
CA GLU A 37 16.78 -11.52 10.22
C GLU A 37 15.33 -11.73 9.73
N THR A 38 14.67 -10.64 9.31
CA THR A 38 13.26 -10.70 8.86
C THR A 38 13.09 -11.37 7.49
N GLY A 39 11.90 -11.92 7.21
CA GLY A 39 11.57 -12.52 5.90
C GLY A 39 10.23 -12.05 5.34
N ILE A 40 9.45 -12.98 4.80
CA ILE A 40 8.15 -12.72 4.17
C ILE A 40 7.03 -12.86 5.21
N HIS A 41 6.22 -11.81 5.38
CA HIS A 41 5.13 -11.77 6.37
C HIS A 41 3.72 -11.65 5.77
N SER A 42 3.57 -11.81 4.45
CA SER A 42 2.25 -11.78 3.82
C SER A 42 2.12 -12.80 2.70
N ILE A 43 0.93 -13.39 2.59
CA ILE A 43 0.60 -14.37 1.54
C ILE A 43 0.83 -13.77 0.14
N THR A 44 0.47 -12.50 -0.07
CA THR A 44 0.68 -11.80 -1.34
C THR A 44 2.16 -11.72 -1.71
N GLN A 45 3.02 -11.40 -0.73
CA GLN A 45 4.46 -11.35 -0.98
C GLN A 45 5.03 -12.74 -1.29
N VAL A 46 4.56 -13.80 -0.62
CA VAL A 46 4.92 -15.19 -0.97
C VAL A 46 4.56 -15.48 -2.43
N LYS A 47 3.33 -15.14 -2.86
CA LYS A 47 2.89 -15.35 -4.25
C LYS A 47 3.75 -14.59 -5.27
N HIS A 48 4.07 -13.32 -4.99
CA HIS A 48 4.92 -12.52 -5.88
C HIS A 48 6.35 -13.05 -5.93
N THR A 49 6.93 -13.43 -4.78
CA THR A 49 8.28 -13.98 -4.73
C THR A 49 8.36 -15.33 -5.43
N LEU A 50 7.33 -16.18 -5.28
CA LEU A 50 7.23 -17.44 -6.02
C LEU A 50 7.16 -17.19 -7.53
N SER A 51 6.26 -16.33 -7.98
CA SER A 51 6.08 -16.04 -9.41
C SER A 51 7.36 -15.46 -10.03
N VAL A 52 7.98 -14.46 -9.41
CA VAL A 52 9.24 -13.88 -9.89
C VAL A 52 10.37 -14.91 -9.87
N GLY A 53 10.51 -15.65 -8.77
CA GLY A 53 11.54 -16.67 -8.62
C GLY A 53 11.41 -17.80 -9.64
N GLN A 54 10.19 -18.27 -9.92
CA GLN A 54 9.92 -19.30 -10.91
C GLN A 54 10.16 -18.81 -12.34
N ASN A 55 9.76 -17.57 -12.67
CA ASN A 55 10.04 -16.97 -13.97
C ASN A 55 11.55 -16.78 -14.20
N PHE A 56 12.28 -16.37 -13.16
CA PHE A 56 13.74 -16.27 -13.21
C PHE A 56 14.41 -17.65 -13.35
N ALA A 57 13.95 -18.64 -12.59
CA ALA A 57 14.42 -20.01 -12.66
C ALA A 57 14.19 -20.65 -14.04
N GLU A 58 13.08 -20.32 -14.69
CA GLU A 58 12.76 -20.76 -16.05
C GLU A 58 13.69 -20.11 -17.07
N TRP A 59 13.87 -18.80 -16.97
CA TRP A 59 14.79 -18.06 -17.86
C TRP A 59 16.26 -18.50 -17.71
N ILE A 60 16.74 -18.75 -16.48
CA ILE A 60 18.13 -19.16 -16.29
C ILE A 60 18.38 -20.61 -16.70
N LYS A 61 17.34 -21.45 -16.68
CA LYS A 61 17.41 -22.83 -17.17
C LYS A 61 17.75 -22.88 -18.66
N GLU A 62 17.16 -21.98 -19.46
CA GLU A 62 17.44 -21.84 -20.89
C GLU A 62 18.91 -21.46 -21.17
N ARG A 63 19.58 -20.87 -20.17
CA ARG A 63 21.00 -20.47 -20.21
C ARG A 63 21.93 -21.52 -19.60
N GLY A 64 21.44 -22.74 -19.37
CA GLY A 64 22.23 -23.89 -18.95
C GLY A 64 22.42 -24.07 -17.43
N VAL A 65 21.84 -23.21 -16.60
CA VAL A 65 21.88 -23.39 -15.14
C VAL A 65 20.96 -24.53 -14.73
N LYS A 66 21.52 -25.57 -14.09
CA LYS A 66 20.79 -26.76 -13.64
C LYS A 66 20.49 -26.75 -12.15
N ASP A 67 21.14 -25.85 -11.41
CA ASP A 67 21.01 -25.70 -9.97
C ASP A 67 21.09 -24.21 -9.58
N LEU A 68 20.12 -23.70 -8.81
CA LEU A 68 20.15 -22.31 -8.33
C LEU A 68 21.38 -22.01 -7.44
N TYR A 69 21.99 -23.02 -6.82
CA TYR A 69 23.24 -22.88 -6.08
C TYR A 69 24.47 -22.79 -7.01
N GLN A 70 24.28 -22.62 -8.32
CA GLN A 70 25.33 -22.24 -9.27
C GLN A 70 25.24 -20.77 -9.70
N LEU A 71 24.20 -20.06 -9.27
CA LEU A 71 23.96 -18.67 -9.67
C LEU A 71 25.14 -17.75 -9.32
N LYS A 72 25.42 -16.85 -10.24
CA LYS A 72 26.46 -15.81 -10.18
C LYS A 72 25.84 -14.42 -10.24
N ARG A 73 26.66 -13.41 -9.93
CA ARG A 73 26.25 -11.99 -10.06
C ARG A 73 25.91 -11.58 -11.49
N SER A 74 26.48 -12.23 -12.49
CA SER A 74 26.14 -12.03 -13.90
C SER A 74 24.69 -12.44 -14.19
N ASP A 75 24.24 -13.60 -13.69
CA ASP A 75 22.89 -14.12 -13.94
C ASP A 75 21.80 -13.16 -13.45
N TYR A 76 22.05 -12.54 -12.30
CA TYR A 76 21.20 -11.49 -11.75
C TYR A 76 21.18 -10.24 -12.64
N ARG A 77 22.35 -9.74 -13.06
CA ARG A 77 22.46 -8.54 -13.91
C ARG A 77 21.79 -8.76 -15.25
N ASP A 78 22.12 -9.85 -15.93
CA ASP A 78 21.59 -10.22 -17.23
C ASP A 78 20.06 -10.35 -17.19
N TYR A 79 19.50 -10.92 -16.11
CA TYR A 79 18.05 -11.01 -15.99
C TYR A 79 17.37 -9.66 -15.82
N ILE A 80 17.97 -8.75 -15.05
CA ILE A 80 17.45 -7.39 -14.90
C ILE A 80 17.51 -6.66 -16.26
N SER A 81 18.62 -6.77 -17.00
CA SER A 81 18.75 -6.23 -18.36
C SER A 81 17.71 -6.80 -19.33
N HIS A 82 17.52 -8.12 -19.34
CA HIS A 82 16.49 -8.79 -20.15
C HIS A 82 15.08 -8.27 -19.83
N MET A 83 14.77 -8.03 -18.56
CA MET A 83 13.47 -7.48 -18.16
C MET A 83 13.34 -5.99 -18.55
N GLN A 84 14.43 -5.23 -18.56
CA GLN A 84 14.47 -3.86 -19.09
C GLN A 84 14.20 -3.85 -20.60
N GLU A 85 14.87 -4.72 -21.36
CA GLU A 85 14.70 -4.87 -22.82
C GLU A 85 13.27 -5.28 -23.20
N LYS A 86 12.59 -6.06 -22.33
CA LYS A 86 11.16 -6.38 -22.47
C LYS A 86 10.21 -5.20 -22.23
N GLY A 87 10.71 -4.01 -21.92
CA GLY A 87 9.90 -2.81 -21.68
C GLY A 87 9.18 -2.82 -20.34
N VAL A 88 9.68 -3.56 -19.34
CA VAL A 88 9.08 -3.57 -18.00
C VAL A 88 9.36 -2.25 -17.28
N SER A 89 8.31 -1.62 -16.75
CA SER A 89 8.44 -0.35 -16.01
C SER A 89 9.43 -0.43 -14.83
N ASN A 90 10.11 0.69 -14.52
CA ASN A 90 11.03 0.78 -13.37
C ASN A 90 10.41 0.31 -12.05
N GLY A 91 9.15 0.63 -11.80
CA GLY A 91 8.43 0.17 -10.61
C GLY A 91 8.31 -1.35 -10.53
N HIS A 92 8.11 -2.02 -11.67
CA HIS A 92 8.07 -3.46 -11.74
C HIS A 92 9.48 -4.07 -11.67
N LEU A 93 10.51 -3.45 -12.24
CA LEU A 93 11.91 -3.88 -12.06
C LEU A 93 12.35 -3.84 -10.59
N ILE A 94 12.00 -2.79 -9.85
CA ILE A 94 12.25 -2.70 -8.39
C ILE A 94 11.56 -3.86 -7.65
N ASN A 95 10.34 -4.21 -8.06
CA ASN A 95 9.60 -5.35 -7.49
C ASN A 95 10.29 -6.68 -7.82
N ILE A 96 10.72 -6.88 -9.07
CA ILE A 96 11.46 -8.07 -9.49
C ILE A 96 12.72 -8.21 -8.63
N GLU A 97 13.55 -7.17 -8.56
CA GLU A 97 14.78 -7.16 -7.78
C GLU A 97 14.51 -7.46 -6.29
N THR A 98 13.47 -6.86 -5.71
CA THR A 98 13.09 -7.11 -4.31
C THR A 98 12.74 -8.58 -4.07
N ASN A 99 12.04 -9.21 -5.01
CA ASN A 99 11.70 -10.63 -4.92
C ASN A 99 12.92 -11.54 -5.13
N LEU A 100 13.84 -11.20 -6.02
CA LEU A 100 15.08 -11.94 -6.20
C LEU A 100 15.97 -11.87 -4.96
N ARG A 101 16.03 -10.71 -4.28
CA ARG A 101 16.73 -10.57 -2.99
C ARG A 101 16.14 -11.46 -1.91
N LEU A 102 14.81 -11.60 -1.86
CA LEU A 102 14.14 -12.55 -0.96
C LEU A 102 14.48 -14.00 -1.33
N LEU A 103 14.52 -14.34 -2.62
CA LEU A 103 14.97 -15.66 -3.07
C LEU A 103 16.41 -15.96 -2.61
N GLN A 104 17.35 -15.04 -2.83
CA GLN A 104 18.73 -15.18 -2.33
C GLN A 104 18.76 -15.43 -0.83
N LYS A 105 17.99 -14.65 -0.05
CA LYS A 105 17.93 -14.80 1.40
C LYS A 105 17.49 -16.21 1.81
N GLY A 106 16.46 -16.73 1.15
CA GLY A 106 16.01 -18.11 1.38
C GLY A 106 17.08 -19.15 1.08
N MET A 107 17.79 -18.99 -0.04
CA MET A 107 18.89 -19.88 -0.43
C MET A 107 20.09 -19.76 0.52
N HIS A 108 20.40 -18.56 0.99
CA HIS A 108 21.44 -18.30 1.97
C HIS A 108 21.18 -19.10 3.24
N ASN A 109 19.98 -18.98 3.82
CA ASN A 109 19.61 -19.71 5.04
C ASN A 109 19.74 -21.22 4.87
N ILE A 110 19.26 -21.78 3.73
CA ILE A 110 19.37 -23.22 3.47
C ILE A 110 20.83 -23.66 3.33
N SER A 111 21.70 -22.85 2.71
CA SER A 111 23.12 -23.16 2.53
C SER A 111 23.84 -23.22 3.88
N VAL A 112 23.60 -22.20 4.72
CA VAL A 112 24.19 -22.08 6.06
C VAL A 112 23.71 -23.21 6.97
N ASP A 113 22.41 -23.55 6.96
CA ASP A 113 21.87 -24.66 7.76
C ASP A 113 22.51 -26.02 7.41
N LYS A 114 22.99 -26.16 6.17
CA LYS A 114 23.69 -27.36 5.69
C LYS A 114 25.20 -27.34 5.94
N GLY A 115 25.71 -26.32 6.63
CA GLY A 115 27.14 -26.17 6.93
C GLY A 115 27.98 -25.61 5.78
N PHE A 116 27.36 -25.06 4.73
CA PHE A 116 28.07 -24.42 3.62
C PHE A 116 28.09 -22.90 3.77
N GLU A 117 28.97 -22.24 3.01
CA GLU A 117 28.94 -20.77 2.90
C GLU A 117 27.59 -20.27 2.38
N GLY A 118 27.19 -19.10 2.89
CA GLY A 118 25.97 -18.43 2.46
C GLY A 118 25.98 -18.06 0.99
N ARG A 119 24.85 -18.22 0.30
CA ARG A 119 24.74 -17.88 -1.13
C ARG A 119 24.53 -16.38 -1.32
N GLU A 120 25.49 -15.73 -1.98
CA GLU A 120 25.42 -14.32 -2.36
C GLU A 120 25.66 -14.12 -3.88
N TRP A 121 24.58 -13.96 -4.63
CA TRP A 121 24.61 -13.77 -6.09
C TRP A 121 23.97 -12.43 -6.53
N ILE A 122 23.47 -11.63 -5.58
CA ILE A 122 22.92 -10.30 -5.74
C ILE A 122 23.75 -9.34 -4.88
N PRO A 123 24.25 -8.22 -5.43
CA PRO A 123 25.03 -7.23 -4.69
C PRO A 123 24.20 -6.56 -3.58
N LYS A 124 24.90 -6.06 -2.54
CA LYS A 124 24.26 -5.31 -1.45
C LYS A 124 23.51 -4.09 -1.97
N THR A 125 24.15 -3.31 -2.83
CA THR A 125 23.54 -2.15 -3.51
C THR A 125 22.58 -2.59 -4.60
N ARG A 126 21.46 -1.88 -4.76
CA ARG A 126 20.50 -2.13 -5.83
C ARG A 126 21.04 -1.73 -7.19
N LEU A 127 20.72 -2.51 -8.22
CA LEU A 127 20.97 -2.09 -9.61
C LEU A 127 19.97 -1.03 -10.05
N ILE A 128 18.71 -1.16 -9.61
CA ILE A 128 17.65 -0.21 -9.94
C ILE A 128 17.55 0.78 -8.78
N ASP A 129 17.93 2.02 -9.04
CA ASP A 129 17.78 3.09 -8.07
C ASP A 129 16.29 3.34 -7.81
N THR A 130 15.87 3.18 -6.57
CA THR A 130 14.49 3.41 -6.15
C THR A 130 14.05 4.87 -6.30
N ALA A 131 14.98 5.82 -6.37
CA ALA A 131 14.69 7.23 -6.62
C ALA A 131 14.27 7.50 -8.08
N THR A 132 14.59 6.60 -9.02
CA THR A 132 14.13 6.66 -10.42
C THR A 132 12.68 6.22 -10.60
N ARG A 133 12.00 5.86 -9.51
CA ARG A 133 10.57 5.59 -9.54
C ARG A 133 9.83 6.85 -9.95
N GLU A 134 8.86 6.68 -10.85
CA GLU A 134 7.99 7.78 -11.27
C GLU A 134 7.42 8.50 -10.04
N LYS A 135 7.57 9.83 -10.03
CA LYS A 135 7.11 10.66 -8.93
C LYS A 135 5.58 10.54 -8.82
N PRO A 136 5.02 10.59 -7.59
CA PRO A 136 3.57 10.62 -7.44
C PRO A 136 2.96 11.77 -8.24
N GLN A 137 1.93 11.45 -9.01
CA GLN A 137 1.07 12.39 -9.70
C GLN A 137 -0.26 12.52 -8.95
N ASP A 138 -0.98 13.60 -9.23
CA ASP A 138 -2.35 13.74 -8.78
C ASP A 138 -3.20 12.58 -9.35
N ARG A 139 -3.88 11.87 -8.44
CA ARG A 139 -4.83 10.81 -8.77
C ARG A 139 -6.17 11.00 -8.07
N SER A 140 -6.51 12.18 -7.55
CA SER A 140 -7.88 12.44 -7.11
C SER A 140 -8.81 12.51 -8.30
N TYR A 141 -10.06 12.17 -8.06
CA TYR A 141 -11.12 12.39 -9.02
C TYR A 141 -11.72 13.78 -8.87
N SER A 142 -12.03 14.40 -10.01
CA SER A 142 -12.90 15.59 -10.07
C SER A 142 -14.36 15.23 -9.75
N ALA A 143 -15.20 16.24 -9.50
CA ALA A 143 -16.63 16.04 -9.26
C ALA A 143 -17.33 15.41 -10.48
N GLU A 144 -16.94 15.81 -11.69
CA GLU A 144 -17.47 15.34 -12.96
C GLU A 144 -17.10 13.87 -13.20
N GLU A 145 -15.84 13.50 -12.94
CA GLU A 145 -15.39 12.10 -13.02
C GLU A 145 -16.20 11.22 -12.06
N ILE A 146 -16.34 11.65 -10.80
CA ILE A 146 -17.13 10.94 -9.79
C ILE A 146 -18.57 10.77 -10.27
N LYS A 147 -19.21 11.82 -10.77
CA LYS A 147 -20.58 11.77 -11.28
C LYS A 147 -20.70 10.75 -12.42
N GLY A 148 -19.81 10.82 -13.41
CA GLY A 148 -19.80 9.90 -14.56
C GLY A 148 -19.56 8.44 -14.17
N PHE A 149 -18.74 8.17 -13.15
CA PHE A 149 -18.58 6.80 -12.63
C PHE A 149 -19.84 6.33 -11.90
N ARG A 150 -20.44 7.20 -11.09
CA ARG A 150 -21.63 6.86 -10.29
C ARG A 150 -22.81 6.49 -11.16
N GLU A 151 -23.02 7.16 -12.28
CA GLU A 151 -24.10 6.85 -13.23
C GLU A 151 -24.01 5.41 -13.77
N LYS A 152 -22.80 4.85 -13.88
CA LYS A 152 -22.54 3.49 -14.37
C LYS A 152 -22.60 2.42 -13.28
N LEU A 153 -22.67 2.80 -12.01
CA LEU A 153 -22.71 1.87 -10.88
C LEU A 153 -24.14 1.46 -10.54
N SER A 154 -24.36 0.18 -10.25
CA SER A 154 -25.60 -0.29 -9.64
C SER A 154 -25.82 0.31 -8.25
N THR A 155 -27.07 0.39 -7.78
CA THR A 155 -27.42 0.90 -6.44
C THR A 155 -26.57 0.26 -5.33
N ASN A 156 -26.41 -1.06 -5.37
CA ASN A 156 -25.62 -1.82 -4.39
C ASN A 156 -24.13 -1.45 -4.41
N THR A 157 -23.57 -1.19 -5.60
CA THR A 157 -22.16 -0.80 -5.74
C THR A 157 -21.92 0.68 -5.48
N LYS A 158 -22.94 1.55 -5.65
CA LYS A 158 -22.88 2.98 -5.29
C LYS A 158 -22.61 3.18 -3.81
N VAL A 159 -23.15 2.31 -2.95
CA VAL A 159 -22.83 2.30 -1.50
C VAL A 159 -21.33 2.21 -1.26
N GLY A 160 -20.61 1.41 -2.05
CA GLY A 160 -19.16 1.32 -1.93
C GLY A 160 -18.45 2.65 -2.23
N ALA A 161 -18.90 3.35 -3.27
CA ALA A 161 -18.37 4.66 -3.64
C ALA A 161 -18.76 5.74 -2.61
N ASP A 162 -19.96 5.67 -2.04
CA ASP A 162 -20.40 6.55 -0.95
C ASP A 162 -19.45 6.41 0.25
N LEU A 163 -19.18 5.19 0.70
CA LEU A 163 -18.31 4.94 1.85
C LEU A 163 -16.84 5.36 1.62
N GLN A 164 -16.31 5.20 0.40
CA GLN A 164 -14.95 5.67 0.09
C GLN A 164 -14.85 7.19 0.06
N GLN A 165 -15.88 7.86 -0.46
CA GLN A 165 -15.91 9.31 -0.47
C GLN A 165 -16.15 9.86 0.92
N ALA A 166 -17.06 9.26 1.70
CA ALA A 166 -17.41 9.70 3.04
C ALA A 166 -16.23 9.63 4.02
N PHE A 167 -15.42 8.56 3.96
CA PHE A 167 -14.40 8.28 5.00
C PHE A 167 -12.99 8.00 4.45
N GLY A 168 -12.78 8.12 3.14
CA GLY A 168 -11.49 7.82 2.51
C GLY A 168 -11.09 6.34 2.56
N LEU A 169 -12.05 5.41 2.69
CA LEU A 169 -11.75 3.99 2.88
C LEU A 169 -11.04 3.36 1.67
N ARG A 170 -10.22 2.35 1.93
CA ARG A 170 -9.74 1.43 0.89
C ARG A 170 -10.87 0.49 0.49
N LEU A 171 -10.84 0.00 -0.74
CA LEU A 171 -11.88 -0.89 -1.27
C LEU A 171 -12.14 -2.15 -0.42
N ARG A 172 -11.10 -2.71 0.22
CA ARG A 172 -11.27 -3.85 1.15
C ARG A 172 -11.93 -3.44 2.47
N GLU A 173 -11.65 -2.23 2.96
CA GLU A 173 -12.24 -1.73 4.19
C GLU A 173 -13.73 -1.47 3.97
N VAL A 174 -14.12 -0.93 2.81
CA VAL A 174 -15.51 -0.78 2.37
C VAL A 174 -16.24 -2.12 2.38
N ALA A 175 -15.67 -3.13 1.71
CA ALA A 175 -16.29 -4.45 1.57
C ALA A 175 -16.49 -5.18 2.91
N ASN A 176 -15.73 -4.80 3.94
CA ASN A 176 -15.77 -5.42 5.26
C ASN A 176 -16.34 -4.49 6.35
N SER A 177 -16.77 -3.28 5.99
CA SER A 177 -17.33 -2.33 6.95
C SER A 177 -18.71 -2.79 7.38
N LYS A 178 -18.88 -2.95 8.69
CA LYS A 178 -20.15 -3.18 9.41
C LYS A 178 -20.69 -1.89 10.03
N VAL A 179 -21.96 -1.89 10.41
CA VAL A 179 -22.62 -0.78 11.15
C VAL A 179 -21.84 -0.40 12.41
N ALA A 180 -21.31 -1.36 13.15
CA ALA A 180 -20.50 -1.12 14.35
C ALA A 180 -19.25 -0.24 14.15
N HIS A 181 -18.79 -0.04 12.91
CA HIS A 181 -17.67 0.85 12.63
C HIS A 181 -18.08 2.32 12.51
N ILE A 182 -19.38 2.61 12.38
CA ILE A 182 -19.90 3.97 12.32
C ILE A 182 -20.21 4.43 13.75
N VAL A 183 -19.56 5.49 14.17
CA VAL A 183 -19.71 6.10 15.50
C VAL A 183 -20.17 7.53 15.31
N GLU A 184 -21.17 7.95 16.07
CA GLU A 184 -21.63 9.32 16.11
C GLU A 184 -21.11 10.01 17.38
N LYS A 185 -20.52 11.19 17.23
CA LYS A 185 -20.05 12.01 18.33
C LYS A 185 -20.27 13.48 17.98
N ASP A 186 -20.89 14.22 18.90
CA ASP A 186 -21.18 15.66 18.74
C ASP A 186 -21.93 15.96 17.41
N GLY A 187 -22.87 15.09 17.05
CA GLY A 187 -23.66 15.19 15.81
C GLY A 187 -22.89 14.90 14.52
N LYS A 188 -21.63 14.45 14.61
CA LYS A 188 -20.79 14.10 13.46
C LYS A 188 -20.54 12.61 13.39
N LEU A 189 -20.49 12.09 12.17
CA LEU A 189 -20.20 10.67 11.94
C LEU A 189 -18.70 10.43 11.78
N PHE A 190 -18.24 9.29 12.29
CA PHE A 190 -16.87 8.81 12.17
C PHE A 190 -16.89 7.34 11.80
N TRP A 191 -15.94 6.94 10.95
CA TRP A 191 -15.60 5.54 10.76
C TRP A 191 -14.43 5.20 11.68
N LYS A 192 -14.64 4.28 12.62
CA LYS A 192 -13.63 3.79 13.54
C LYS A 192 -13.24 2.36 13.16
N ALA A 193 -11.96 2.14 12.90
CA ALA A 193 -11.44 0.78 12.78
C ALA A 193 -11.65 0.03 14.11
N SER A 194 -12.12 -1.22 14.05
CA SER A 194 -12.40 -2.05 15.25
C SER A 194 -11.22 -2.04 16.24
N GLU A 195 -11.51 -2.01 17.55
CA GLU A 195 -10.52 -2.00 18.63
C GLU A 195 -9.96 -3.39 18.95
N ASP A 196 -10.68 -4.44 18.56
CA ASP A 196 -10.27 -5.81 18.84
C ASP A 196 -9.02 -6.14 18.01
N LYS A 197 -7.85 -6.19 18.67
CA LYS A 197 -6.56 -6.53 18.05
C LYS A 197 -6.54 -7.96 17.51
N LEU A 198 -7.29 -8.89 18.10
CA LEU A 198 -7.47 -10.25 17.58
C LEU A 198 -8.30 -10.20 16.31
N ALA A 199 -9.38 -9.42 16.27
CA ALA A 199 -10.10 -9.11 15.03
C ALA A 199 -9.24 -8.30 14.05
N LEU A 200 -8.33 -7.41 14.43
CA LEU A 200 -7.47 -6.66 13.50
C LEU A 200 -6.34 -7.52 12.91
N ASN A 201 -5.86 -8.52 13.66
CA ASN A 201 -4.83 -9.47 13.22
C ASN A 201 -5.41 -10.68 12.47
N THR A 202 -6.64 -11.09 12.79
CA THR A 202 -7.37 -12.17 12.09
C THR A 202 -8.28 -11.66 10.98
N ALA A 203 -8.76 -10.41 11.03
CA ALA A 203 -9.57 -9.84 9.97
C ALA A 203 -8.68 -9.61 8.76
N GLN A 204 -8.95 -10.45 7.78
CA GLN A 204 -8.58 -10.36 6.39
C GLN A 204 -9.11 -9.08 5.71
N GLY A 205 -8.93 -7.88 6.27
CA GLY A 205 -9.06 -6.63 5.51
C GLY A 205 -9.76 -5.42 6.14
N VAL A 206 -9.91 -5.30 7.47
CA VAL A 206 -10.54 -4.09 8.05
C VAL A 206 -9.59 -2.88 8.08
N THR A 207 -8.29 -3.07 8.32
CA THR A 207 -7.26 -2.04 8.06
C THR A 207 -5.95 -2.66 7.58
N LYS A 208 -5.10 -1.85 6.92
CA LYS A 208 -3.75 -2.29 6.53
C LYS A 208 -2.86 -2.37 7.78
N ALA A 209 -2.30 -3.56 8.04
CA ALA A 209 -1.35 -3.82 9.14
C ALA A 209 -1.91 -3.64 10.56
N GLY A 210 -3.22 -3.84 10.75
CA GLY A 210 -3.86 -3.81 12.07
C GLY A 210 -3.78 -2.45 12.79
N ARG A 211 -3.56 -1.37 12.05
CA ARG A 211 -3.54 -0.01 12.62
C ARG A 211 -4.96 0.47 12.83
N GLY A 212 -5.31 0.82 14.06
CA GLY A 212 -6.51 1.58 14.37
C GLY A 212 -6.43 2.97 13.73
N ARG A 213 -7.59 3.51 13.35
CA ARG A 213 -7.75 4.91 12.96
C ARG A 213 -9.20 5.31 13.11
N ILE A 214 -9.42 6.62 13.19
CA ILE A 214 -10.73 7.24 13.15
C ILE A 214 -10.74 8.19 11.96
N SER A 215 -11.69 8.02 11.06
CA SER A 215 -11.85 8.83 9.85
C SER A 215 -13.17 9.60 9.97
N PRO A 216 -13.18 10.94 10.04
CA PRO A 216 -14.44 11.70 10.05
C PRO A 216 -15.20 11.52 8.74
N CYS A 217 -16.53 11.52 8.83
CA CYS A 217 -17.40 11.60 7.67
C CYS A 217 -17.29 12.99 7.06
N ARG A 218 -17.22 13.05 5.73
CA ARG A 218 -17.47 14.30 5.01
C ARG A 218 -18.93 14.74 5.23
N PRO A 219 -19.18 16.02 5.58
CA PRO A 219 -20.52 16.52 5.94
C PRO A 219 -21.61 16.18 4.93
N GLU A 220 -21.32 16.33 3.64
CA GLU A 220 -22.24 16.10 2.53
C GLU A 220 -22.65 14.62 2.37
N PHE A 221 -21.95 13.69 3.02
CA PHE A 221 -22.29 12.27 3.02
C PHE A 221 -23.00 11.81 4.28
N GLU A 222 -23.09 12.63 5.34
CA GLU A 222 -23.59 12.15 6.63
C GLU A 222 -25.04 11.69 6.57
N ALA A 223 -25.93 12.45 5.93
CA ALA A 223 -27.34 12.08 5.79
C ALA A 223 -27.49 10.73 5.07
N ARG A 224 -26.71 10.52 4.01
CA ARG A 224 -26.69 9.25 3.27
C ARG A 224 -26.17 8.10 4.13
N VAL A 225 -25.14 8.32 4.94
CA VAL A 225 -24.62 7.27 5.84
C VAL A 225 -25.62 6.94 6.94
N ARG A 226 -26.33 7.93 7.50
CA ARG A 226 -27.42 7.70 8.49
C ARG A 226 -28.53 6.82 7.88
N GLU A 227 -28.96 7.12 6.66
CA GLU A 227 -29.92 6.29 5.91
C GLU A 227 -29.40 4.85 5.71
N LEU A 228 -28.11 4.70 5.37
CA LEU A 228 -27.51 3.39 5.13
C LEU A 228 -27.43 2.49 6.37
N ILE A 229 -27.39 3.06 7.58
CA ILE A 229 -27.31 2.31 8.85
C ILE A 229 -28.68 2.16 9.54
N GLN A 230 -29.69 2.91 9.10
CA GLN A 230 -31.02 2.89 9.71
C GLN A 230 -31.63 1.48 9.68
N GLY A 231 -32.12 1.03 10.84
CA GLY A 231 -32.77 -0.29 10.98
C GLY A 231 -31.85 -1.50 10.80
N LYS A 232 -30.52 -1.32 10.78
CA LYS A 232 -29.56 -2.41 10.67
C LYS A 232 -28.88 -2.74 11.99
N GLU A 233 -28.67 -4.02 12.21
CA GLU A 233 -27.90 -4.53 13.35
C GLU A 233 -26.43 -4.14 13.28
N LYS A 234 -25.78 -4.05 14.45
CA LYS A 234 -24.36 -3.65 14.58
C LYS A 234 -23.42 -4.50 13.72
N ASP A 235 -23.72 -5.79 13.58
CA ASP A 235 -22.90 -6.73 12.81
C ASP A 235 -23.21 -6.78 11.31
N ALA A 236 -24.26 -6.09 10.86
CA ALA A 236 -24.62 -6.05 9.45
C ALA A 236 -23.57 -5.30 8.63
N PHE A 237 -23.20 -5.86 7.47
CA PHE A 237 -22.33 -5.19 6.52
C PHE A 237 -23.02 -3.96 5.90
N LEU A 238 -22.28 -2.87 5.79
CA LEU A 238 -22.75 -1.64 5.13
C LEU A 238 -22.82 -1.84 3.62
N SER A 239 -21.77 -2.43 3.03
CA SER A 239 -21.76 -2.76 1.61
C SER A 239 -22.49 -4.08 1.39
N PRO A 240 -23.53 -4.11 0.54
CA PRO A 240 -24.26 -5.35 0.25
C PRO A 240 -23.50 -6.31 -0.68
N VAL A 241 -22.32 -5.92 -1.15
CA VAL A 241 -21.53 -6.66 -2.15
C VAL A 241 -20.11 -6.92 -1.66
N ARG A 242 -19.55 -8.08 -2.04
CA ARG A 242 -18.20 -8.48 -1.65
C ARG A 242 -17.12 -7.73 -2.44
N TYR A 243 -15.90 -7.76 -1.94
CA TYR A 243 -14.72 -7.08 -2.52
C TYR A 243 -14.53 -7.31 -4.02
N ASN A 244 -14.61 -8.57 -4.49
CA ASN A 244 -14.39 -8.87 -5.91
C ASN A 244 -15.51 -8.31 -6.80
N THR A 245 -16.75 -8.31 -6.30
CA THR A 245 -17.90 -7.71 -6.99
C THR A 245 -17.75 -6.20 -7.09
N LEU A 246 -17.37 -5.52 -6.00
CA LEU A 246 -17.06 -4.09 -6.02
C LEU A 246 -15.93 -3.76 -7.00
N LYS A 247 -14.81 -4.49 -6.91
CA LYS A 247 -13.66 -4.31 -7.80
C LYS A 247 -14.05 -4.45 -9.27
N SER A 248 -14.83 -5.49 -9.58
CA SER A 248 -15.32 -5.76 -10.94
C SER A 248 -16.24 -4.65 -11.44
N ALA A 249 -17.18 -4.18 -10.60
CA ALA A 249 -18.09 -3.09 -10.94
C ALA A 249 -17.34 -1.77 -11.20
N TYR A 250 -16.34 -1.47 -10.37
CA TYR A 250 -15.51 -0.28 -10.53
C TYR A 250 -14.71 -0.29 -11.83
N ASN A 251 -14.12 -1.44 -12.16
CA ASN A 251 -13.41 -1.60 -13.43
C ASN A 251 -14.34 -1.36 -14.62
N ARG A 252 -15.56 -1.92 -14.59
CA ARG A 252 -16.57 -1.69 -15.65
C ARG A 252 -17.05 -0.24 -15.73
N ALA A 253 -17.12 0.46 -14.60
CA ALA A 253 -17.49 1.88 -14.57
C ALA A 253 -16.38 2.81 -15.09
N GLY A 254 -15.18 2.30 -15.39
CA GLY A 254 -14.04 3.10 -15.85
C GLY A 254 -13.24 3.76 -14.72
N ILE A 255 -13.42 3.30 -13.47
CA ILE A 255 -12.69 3.82 -12.31
C ILE A 255 -11.24 3.33 -12.41
N LYS A 256 -10.34 4.21 -12.85
CA LYS A 256 -8.90 3.92 -13.09
C LYS A 256 -8.16 3.39 -11.85
N GLY A 257 -8.68 3.65 -10.65
CA GLY A 257 -8.21 3.01 -9.42
C GLY A 257 -9.03 3.44 -8.21
N SER A 258 -9.67 2.50 -7.51
CA SER A 258 -10.46 2.80 -6.30
C SER A 258 -9.73 3.58 -5.19
N HIS A 259 -8.40 3.56 -5.18
CA HIS A 259 -7.58 4.31 -4.23
C HIS A 259 -7.57 5.82 -4.51
N SER A 260 -8.00 6.25 -5.70
CA SER A 260 -8.21 7.65 -6.08
C SER A 260 -9.29 8.35 -5.25
N PHE A 261 -10.37 7.65 -4.85
CA PHE A 261 -11.34 8.22 -3.90
C PHE A 261 -10.71 8.62 -2.57
N ARG A 262 -9.71 7.86 -2.13
CA ARG A 262 -8.97 8.17 -0.91
C ARG A 262 -8.03 9.36 -1.06
N HIS A 263 -7.50 9.58 -2.27
CA HIS A 263 -6.79 10.82 -2.60
C HIS A 263 -7.73 12.02 -2.58
N THR A 264 -8.89 11.91 -3.24
CA THR A 264 -9.94 12.94 -3.18
C THR A 264 -10.31 13.27 -1.74
N TYR A 265 -10.64 12.25 -0.93
CA TYR A 265 -10.95 12.46 0.50
C TYR A 265 -9.84 13.18 1.26
N ALA A 266 -8.57 12.78 1.07
CA ALA A 266 -7.45 13.42 1.75
C ALA A 266 -7.34 14.92 1.44
N ARG A 267 -7.54 15.29 0.17
CA ARG A 267 -7.49 16.68 -0.29
C ARG A 267 -8.66 17.50 0.21
N GLU A 268 -9.87 16.96 0.14
CA GLU A 268 -11.07 17.65 0.64
C GLU A 268 -11.01 17.86 2.16
N MET A 269 -10.52 16.86 2.90
CA MET A 269 -10.30 17.01 4.35
C MET A 269 -9.20 18.02 4.66
N LEU A 270 -8.08 18.01 3.92
CA LEU A 270 -7.03 19.02 4.06
C LEU A 270 -7.59 20.43 3.84
N LYS A 271 -8.32 20.62 2.74
CA LYS A 271 -8.98 21.89 2.40
C LYS A 271 -9.88 22.35 3.54
N SER A 272 -10.79 21.49 3.99
CA SER A 272 -11.75 21.81 5.06
C SER A 272 -11.05 22.17 6.38
N GLU A 273 -10.01 21.43 6.76
CA GLU A 273 -9.27 21.67 8.01
C GLU A 273 -8.46 22.98 7.96
N LEU A 274 -7.88 23.34 6.81
CA LEU A 274 -7.22 24.62 6.64
C LEU A 274 -8.23 25.79 6.63
N GLN A 275 -9.39 25.61 5.99
CA GLN A 275 -10.48 26.59 5.98
C GLN A 275 -11.01 26.88 7.39
N GLN A 276 -11.25 25.83 8.18
CA GLN A 276 -11.72 25.97 9.58
C GLN A 276 -10.75 26.77 10.45
N ARG A 277 -9.46 26.75 10.12
CA ARG A 277 -8.41 27.52 10.82
C ARG A 277 -8.19 28.91 10.24
N GLY A 278 -8.88 29.28 9.15
CA GLY A 278 -8.69 30.56 8.47
C GLY A 278 -7.36 30.70 7.73
N ILE A 279 -6.68 29.59 7.41
CA ILE A 279 -5.33 29.56 6.81
C ILE A 279 -5.27 28.81 5.48
N GLU A 280 -6.38 28.68 4.74
CA GLU A 280 -6.42 27.89 3.50
C GLU A 280 -5.34 28.30 2.49
N THR A 281 -5.34 29.56 2.07
CA THR A 281 -4.41 30.04 1.03
C THR A 281 -2.96 29.97 1.49
N ALA A 282 -2.63 30.61 2.61
CA ALA A 282 -1.27 30.64 3.15
C ALA A 282 -0.78 29.22 3.55
N GLY A 283 -1.68 28.36 4.01
CA GLY A 283 -1.37 26.99 4.36
C GLY A 283 -0.99 26.14 3.14
N ARG A 284 -1.73 26.27 2.02
CA ARG A 284 -1.38 25.60 0.75
C ARG A 284 -0.03 26.05 0.22
N GLU A 285 0.28 27.35 0.28
CA GLU A 285 1.59 27.89 -0.11
C GLU A 285 2.74 27.29 0.72
N VAL A 286 2.55 27.13 2.04
CA VAL A 286 3.52 26.44 2.90
C VAL A 286 3.67 24.98 2.48
N ILE A 287 2.57 24.26 2.22
CA ILE A 287 2.62 22.84 1.79
C ILE A 287 3.39 22.72 0.46
N GLN A 288 3.10 23.58 -0.50
CA GLN A 288 3.76 23.57 -1.80
C GLN A 288 5.28 23.76 -1.65
N ARG A 289 5.72 24.75 -0.87
CA ARG A 289 7.15 24.95 -0.56
C ARG A 289 7.77 23.76 0.16
N MET A 290 7.06 23.11 1.08
CA MET A 290 7.55 21.90 1.76
C MET A 290 7.79 20.75 0.77
N LEU A 291 6.91 20.58 -0.22
CA LEU A 291 7.05 19.57 -1.26
C LEU A 291 8.18 19.90 -2.24
N GLU A 292 8.35 21.17 -2.61
CA GLU A 292 9.45 21.65 -3.44
C GLU A 292 10.81 21.44 -2.77
N ASN A 293 10.93 21.80 -1.49
CA ASN A 293 12.14 21.57 -0.69
C ASN A 293 12.52 20.08 -0.71
N ARG A 294 11.55 19.20 -0.48
CA ARG A 294 11.77 17.74 -0.53
C ARG A 294 12.19 17.28 -1.91
N ALA A 295 11.56 17.79 -2.97
CA ALA A 295 11.90 17.43 -4.35
C ALA A 295 13.33 17.84 -4.73
N ALA A 296 13.85 18.92 -4.12
CA ALA A 296 15.22 19.39 -4.25
C ALA A 296 16.22 18.70 -3.29
N GLY A 297 15.78 17.75 -2.46
CA GLY A 297 16.63 17.03 -1.51
C GLY A 297 16.88 17.76 -0.20
N TYR A 298 16.21 18.90 0.04
CA TYR A 298 16.31 19.66 1.28
C TYR A 298 15.31 19.18 2.33
N ARG A 299 15.53 19.62 3.58
CA ARG A 299 14.55 19.48 4.66
C ARG A 299 13.25 20.21 4.30
N LYS A 300 12.10 19.65 4.69
CA LYS A 300 10.78 20.24 4.38
C LYS A 300 10.62 21.70 4.83
N ASP A 301 11.33 22.11 5.89
CA ASP A 301 11.28 23.46 6.46
C ASP A 301 12.41 24.40 6.00
N HIS A 302 13.17 24.03 4.96
CA HIS A 302 14.38 24.74 4.53
C HIS A 302 14.14 26.21 4.19
N THR A 303 13.04 26.53 3.51
CA THR A 303 12.67 27.88 3.07
C THR A 303 11.73 28.62 4.04
N ILE A 304 11.45 28.06 5.21
CA ILE A 304 10.50 28.64 6.18
C ILE A 304 11.22 29.62 7.10
N THR A 305 10.82 30.89 7.04
CA THR A 305 11.39 31.96 7.86
C THR A 305 10.93 31.88 9.32
N LYS A 306 11.59 32.63 10.22
CA LYS A 306 11.23 32.69 11.65
C LYS A 306 9.78 33.15 11.87
N ASN A 307 9.33 34.14 11.09
CA ASN A 307 7.99 34.72 11.20
C ASN A 307 6.90 33.75 10.71
N GLU A 308 7.22 32.85 9.79
CA GLU A 308 6.30 31.84 9.27
C GLU A 308 6.25 30.57 10.14
N ARG A 309 7.11 30.44 11.15
CA ARG A 309 7.15 29.23 12.01
C ARG A 309 5.82 28.90 12.69
N PRO A 310 5.01 29.86 13.19
CA PRO A 310 3.68 29.57 13.72
C PRO A 310 2.76 28.94 12.67
N LEU A 311 2.61 29.58 11.50
CA LEU A 311 1.81 29.06 10.38
C LEU A 311 2.29 27.66 9.94
N TYR A 312 3.60 27.48 9.79
CA TYR A 312 4.18 26.18 9.43
C TYR A 312 3.81 25.08 10.43
N ARG A 313 3.83 25.37 11.74
CA ARG A 313 3.45 24.39 12.77
C ARG A 313 1.97 24.01 12.65
N GLU A 314 1.10 24.98 12.41
CA GLU A 314 -0.33 24.71 12.20
C GLU A 314 -0.57 23.87 10.95
N VAL A 315 0.09 24.19 9.84
CA VAL A 315 0.02 23.42 8.60
C VAL A 315 0.48 21.98 8.81
N VAL A 316 1.60 21.77 9.52
CA VAL A 316 2.08 20.42 9.85
C VAL A 316 1.06 19.66 10.69
N GLN A 317 0.46 20.29 11.70
CA GLN A 317 -0.59 19.66 12.50
C GLN A 317 -1.80 19.25 11.66
N VAL A 318 -2.23 20.09 10.73
CA VAL A 318 -3.35 19.76 9.82
C VAL A 318 -2.98 18.58 8.91
N MET A 319 -1.77 18.60 8.33
CA MET A 319 -1.29 17.49 7.50
C MET A 319 -1.25 16.18 8.29
N ASP A 320 -0.69 16.20 9.50
CA ASP A 320 -0.57 15.03 10.37
C ASP A 320 -1.96 14.51 10.78
N LYS A 321 -2.90 15.39 11.10
CA LYS A 321 -4.31 15.06 11.38
C LYS A 321 -4.99 14.36 10.20
N VAL A 322 -4.83 14.88 8.97
CA VAL A 322 -5.36 14.22 7.76
C VAL A 322 -4.66 12.87 7.52
N GLN A 323 -3.36 12.76 7.78
CA GLN A 323 -2.63 11.49 7.67
C GLN A 323 -3.07 10.47 8.72
N GLU A 324 -3.45 10.91 9.91
CA GLU A 324 -4.05 10.08 10.96
C GLU A 324 -5.42 9.55 10.55
N TYR A 325 -6.28 10.37 9.92
CA TYR A 325 -7.54 9.90 9.33
C TYR A 325 -7.34 8.77 8.32
N LEU A 326 -6.15 8.69 7.73
CA LEU A 326 -5.73 7.66 6.80
C LEU A 326 -4.94 6.51 7.48
N GLY A 327 -4.60 6.62 8.76
CA GLY A 327 -3.81 5.61 9.49
C GLY A 327 -2.34 5.55 9.05
N HIS A 328 -1.80 6.67 8.58
CA HIS A 328 -0.41 6.79 8.12
C HIS A 328 0.57 7.21 9.22
N GLY A 329 0.06 7.83 10.29
CA GLY A 329 0.85 8.42 11.38
C GLY A 329 1.36 9.82 11.05
N GLU A 330 2.11 10.41 11.96
CA GLU A 330 2.62 11.79 11.87
C GLU A 330 3.96 11.88 11.13
N GLY A 331 4.27 13.07 10.60
CA GLY A 331 5.58 13.42 10.04
C GLY A 331 5.87 12.81 8.67
N ARG A 332 4.88 12.20 8.00
CA ARG A 332 5.07 11.45 6.74
C ARG A 332 5.01 12.35 5.52
N ILE A 333 6.02 13.22 5.37
CA ILE A 333 6.14 14.11 4.21
C ILE A 333 6.24 13.33 2.88
N ASP A 334 6.70 12.08 2.92
CA ASP A 334 6.69 11.15 1.77
C ASP A 334 5.28 10.77 1.32
N LEU A 335 4.34 10.71 2.26
CA LEU A 335 2.94 10.46 1.95
C LEU A 335 2.20 11.75 1.60
N ALA A 336 2.61 12.90 2.15
CA ALA A 336 2.09 14.19 1.71
C ALA A 336 2.33 14.40 0.21
N GLU A 337 3.52 14.05 -0.30
CA GLU A 337 3.83 14.09 -1.74
C GLU A 337 2.89 13.20 -2.58
N VAL A 338 2.39 12.12 -1.98
CA VAL A 338 1.49 11.17 -2.64
C VAL A 338 0.04 11.66 -2.64
N TYR A 339 -0.44 12.24 -1.54
CA TYR A 339 -1.86 12.56 -1.34
C TYR A 339 -2.21 14.04 -1.52
N LEU A 340 -1.25 14.94 -1.32
CA LEU A 340 -1.48 16.38 -1.13
C LEU A 340 -0.69 17.24 -2.13
N LYS A 341 0.03 16.62 -3.05
CA LYS A 341 0.73 17.35 -4.12
C LYS A 341 -0.28 17.97 -5.08
N GLY A 342 -0.06 19.24 -5.44
CA GLY A 342 -0.96 19.99 -6.32
C GLY A 342 -2.26 20.44 -5.66
N VAL A 343 -2.31 20.46 -4.32
CA VAL A 343 -3.40 21.09 -3.55
C VAL A 343 -3.17 22.58 -3.47
#